data_AF-A0A5C3LXS0-F1
#
_entry.id   AF-A0A5C3LXS0-F1
#
_cell.length_a   1.000
_cell.length_b   1.000
_cell.length_c   1.000
_cell.angle_alpha   90.00
_cell.angle_beta   90.00
_cell.angle_gamma   90.00
#
_symmetry.space_group_name_H-M   'P 1'
#
loop_
_entity.id
_entity.type
_entity.pdbx_description
1 polymer ?
#
loop_
_entity_poly.entity_id
_entity_poly.type
_entity_poly.pdbx_seq_one_letter_code
_entity_poly.pdbx_strand_id
1 'polypeptide(L)'
;MVAQIGIAIYLIEDEAGNDPYFHWALAIAENLSGEVVQIYEIVEDDSHQNEYQIKAWKSHFTSEDVRISSDFTGMIFVGETEDFSIDDIDAFVREDCPAENLDSFAITGPGKLWSCSVWVMRALLLFESAGMIDLSCAKDELYLRVLERAEGLMVLRSKRGSFKGEFPVLPL
;
A
#
# COMPACT_ATOMS: atom_id res chain seq x y z
N MET A 1 -16.59 12.43 -10.76
CA MET A 1 -15.82 11.22 -11.12
C MET A 1 -15.52 10.54 -9.80
N VAL A 2 -15.67 9.21 -9.72
CA VAL A 2 -15.50 8.49 -8.46
C VAL A 2 -14.02 8.10 -8.33
N ALA A 3 -13.39 8.49 -7.23
CA ALA A 3 -12.02 8.07 -6.93
C ALA A 3 -12.04 6.74 -6.18
N GLN A 4 -11.34 5.73 -6.68
CA GLN A 4 -11.15 4.44 -6.04
C GLN A 4 -9.84 4.44 -5.25
N ILE A 5 -9.90 3.90 -4.05
CA ILE A 5 -8.78 3.76 -3.11
C ILE A 5 -8.49 2.28 -2.92
N GLY A 6 -7.21 1.92 -3.02
CA GLY A 6 -6.76 0.55 -2.93
C GLY A 6 -5.38 0.40 -2.31
N ILE A 7 -4.94 -0.85 -2.23
CA ILE A 7 -3.59 -1.24 -1.80
C ILE A 7 -2.99 -2.09 -2.92
N ALA A 8 -1.92 -1.59 -3.52
CA ALA A 8 -1.09 -2.38 -4.43
C ALA A 8 -0.16 -3.27 -3.60
N ILE A 9 -0.18 -4.57 -3.90
CA ILE A 9 0.61 -5.58 -3.19
C ILE A 9 1.74 -6.05 -4.11
N TYR A 10 2.96 -6.00 -3.59
CA TYR A 10 4.16 -6.50 -4.24
C TYR A 10 4.76 -7.61 -3.38
N LEU A 11 5.11 -8.73 -3.98
CA LEU A 11 5.80 -9.82 -3.29
C LEU A 11 7.29 -9.66 -3.59
N ILE A 12 8.06 -9.27 -2.57
CA ILE A 12 9.50 -9.10 -2.68
C ILE A 12 10.15 -10.43 -2.31
N GLU A 13 10.82 -11.04 -3.29
CA GLU A 13 11.68 -12.20 -3.08
C GLU A 13 13.09 -11.69 -2.78
N ASP A 14 13.60 -11.95 -1.57
CA ASP A 14 14.95 -11.53 -1.21
C ASP A 14 15.98 -12.57 -1.66
N GLU A 15 16.81 -12.20 -2.65
CA GLU A 15 17.92 -13.03 -3.13
C GLU A 15 18.97 -13.32 -2.04
N ALA A 16 19.00 -12.53 -0.95
CA ALA A 16 19.89 -12.74 0.20
C ALA A 16 19.43 -13.87 1.14
N GLY A 17 18.30 -14.53 0.84
CA GLY A 17 17.81 -15.70 1.58
C GLY A 17 16.94 -15.38 2.79
N ASN A 18 16.44 -14.15 2.90
CA ASN A 18 15.38 -13.83 3.86
C ASN A 18 14.02 -14.34 3.34
N ASP A 19 13.09 -14.54 4.27
CA ASP A 19 11.72 -14.92 3.91
C ASP A 19 11.08 -13.83 3.04
N PRO A 20 10.36 -14.21 1.97
CA PRO A 20 9.68 -13.24 1.12
C PRO A 20 8.62 -12.49 1.93
N TYR A 21 8.42 -11.21 1.58
CA TYR A 21 7.48 -10.35 2.28
C TYR A 21 6.62 -9.54 1.31
N PHE A 22 5.48 -9.07 1.81
CA PHE A 22 4.61 -8.17 1.06
C PHE A 22 5.02 -6.72 1.30
N HIS A 23 5.40 -6.03 0.23
CA HIS A 23 5.49 -4.59 0.21
C HIS A 23 4.14 -4.00 -0.19
N TRP A 24 3.67 -3.00 0.56
CA TRP A 24 2.36 -2.38 0.36
C TRP A 24 2.55 -0.95 -0.11
N ALA A 25 1.77 -0.57 -1.12
CA ALA A 25 1.64 0.80 -1.55
C ALA A 25 0.16 1.20 -1.59
N LEU A 26 -0.14 2.43 -1.21
CA LEU A 26 -1.46 3.02 -1.37
C LEU A 26 -1.68 3.32 -2.85
N ALA A 27 -2.86 3.01 -3.37
CA ALA A 27 -3.21 3.15 -4.77
C ALA A 27 -4.48 4.02 -4.92
N ILE A 28 -4.44 5.00 -5.83
CA ILE A 28 -5.57 5.88 -6.14
C ILE A 28 -5.74 5.96 -7.66
N ALA A 29 -6.97 5.74 -8.14
CA ALA A 29 -7.31 5.87 -9.55
C ALA A 29 -8.82 6.03 -9.74
N GLU A 30 -9.27 6.39 -10.95
CA GLU A 30 -10.69 6.27 -11.32
C GLU A 30 -11.10 4.80 -11.52
N ASN A 31 -10.13 3.97 -11.91
CA ASN A 31 -10.28 2.53 -12.07
C ASN A 31 -8.98 1.84 -11.66
N LEU A 32 -8.99 1.18 -10.51
CA LEU A 32 -7.83 0.46 -9.97
C LEU A 32 -7.40 -0.76 -10.78
N SER A 33 -8.25 -1.26 -11.70
CA SER A 33 -7.87 -2.29 -12.67
C SER A 33 -7.27 -1.72 -13.96
N GLY A 34 -7.14 -0.39 -14.04
CA GLY A 34 -6.62 0.34 -15.19
C GLY A 34 -5.10 0.29 -15.32
N GLU A 35 -4.61 0.87 -16.42
CA GLU A 35 -3.18 0.86 -16.76
C GLU A 35 -2.36 1.93 -16.05
N VAL A 36 -2.97 2.99 -15.51
CA VAL A 36 -2.25 4.06 -14.82
C VAL A 36 -2.92 4.31 -13.49
N VAL A 37 -2.15 4.14 -12.42
CA VAL A 37 -2.60 4.29 -11.03
C VAL A 37 -1.60 5.19 -10.31
N GLN A 38 -2.09 6.11 -9.47
CA GLN A 38 -1.22 6.86 -8.58
C GLN A 38 -0.84 5.97 -7.41
N ILE A 39 0.45 5.74 -7.25
CA ILE A 39 1.03 4.85 -6.25
C ILE A 39 1.80 5.68 -5.24
N TYR A 40 1.50 5.46 -3.96
CA TYR A 40 2.14 6.11 -2.85
C TYR A 40 2.71 5.08 -1.91
N GLU A 41 4.02 5.18 -1.68
CA GLU A 41 4.72 4.26 -0.80
C GLU A 41 5.82 4.99 -0.04
N ILE A 42 6.31 4.32 0.98
CA ILE A 42 7.55 4.68 1.64
C ILE A 42 8.57 3.58 1.41
N VAL A 43 9.80 4.00 1.14
CA VAL A 43 10.94 3.11 0.92
C VAL A 43 12.05 3.47 1.88
N GLU A 44 12.87 2.48 2.23
CA GLU A 44 14.03 2.71 3.08
C GLU A 44 15.06 3.56 2.34
N ASP A 45 15.65 4.53 3.03
CA ASP A 45 16.71 5.36 2.49
C ASP A 45 18.08 4.76 2.79
N ASP A 46 18.62 4.02 1.83
CA ASP A 46 19.93 3.35 1.93
C ASP A 46 21.12 4.33 1.89
N SER A 47 20.89 5.62 1.64
CA SER A 47 21.96 6.60 1.48
C SER A 47 22.77 6.89 2.77
N HIS A 48 22.25 6.46 3.94
CA HIS A 48 22.83 6.76 5.25
C HIS A 48 22.97 5.54 6.19
N GLN A 49 23.24 4.34 5.64
CA GLN A 49 23.50 3.14 6.48
C GLN A 49 24.83 3.24 7.24
N ASN A 50 24.83 3.92 8.39
CA ASN A 50 25.80 3.70 9.46
C ASN A 50 25.15 2.83 10.54
N GLU A 51 25.91 1.89 11.10
CA GLU A 51 25.49 0.81 12.03
C GLU A 51 24.70 1.24 13.31
N TYR A 52 24.53 2.56 13.52
CA TYR A 52 23.89 3.16 14.69
C TYR A 52 22.72 4.11 14.36
N GLN A 53 22.32 4.25 13.09
CA GLN A 53 21.21 5.12 12.71
C GLN A 53 19.91 4.33 12.54
N ILE A 54 18.82 4.91 13.06
CA ILE A 54 17.45 4.44 12.81
C ILE A 54 17.22 4.51 11.30
N LYS A 55 16.71 3.44 10.70
CA LYS A 55 16.35 3.39 9.28
C LYS A 55 15.53 4.62 8.90
N ALA A 56 16.07 5.45 8.01
CA ALA A 56 15.35 6.60 7.48
C ALA A 56 14.40 6.12 6.38
N TRP A 57 13.18 6.64 6.35
CA TRP A 57 12.17 6.32 5.35
C TRP A 57 11.90 7.57 4.51
N LYS A 58 11.74 7.38 3.20
CA LYS A 58 11.40 8.45 2.26
C LYS A 58 10.15 8.11 1.46
N SER A 59 9.37 9.13 1.12
CA SER A 59 8.24 9.00 0.21
C SER A 59 8.73 8.69 -1.20
N HIS A 60 8.07 7.75 -1.86
CA HIS A 60 8.23 7.49 -3.29
C HIS A 60 6.84 7.46 -3.91
N PHE A 61 6.50 8.51 -4.65
CA PHE A 61 5.17 8.70 -5.22
C PHE A 61 5.29 8.70 -6.74
N THR A 62 4.57 7.79 -7.39
CA THR A 62 4.63 7.60 -8.84
C THR A 62 3.23 7.54 -9.44
N SER A 63 3.15 7.70 -10.75
CA SER A 63 1.94 7.47 -11.53
C SER A 63 2.35 6.62 -12.71
N GLU A 64 2.08 5.33 -12.62
CA GLU A 64 2.59 4.36 -13.58
C GLU A 64 1.66 3.16 -13.74
N ASP A 65 2.00 2.33 -14.71
CA ASP A 65 1.40 1.01 -14.85
C ASP A 65 2.05 0.05 -13.86
N VAL A 66 1.28 -0.34 -12.84
CA VAL A 66 1.71 -1.29 -11.80
C VAL A 66 2.20 -2.61 -12.36
N ARG A 67 1.78 -2.99 -13.58
CA ARG A 67 2.17 -4.24 -14.26
C ARG A 67 3.60 -4.19 -14.81
N ILE A 68 4.24 -3.03 -14.82
CA ILE A 68 5.66 -2.89 -15.20
C ILE A 68 6.55 -3.60 -14.18
N SER A 69 6.18 -3.59 -12.91
CA SER A 69 6.91 -4.31 -11.86
C SER A 69 6.66 -5.82 -11.97
N SER A 70 7.73 -6.61 -12.01
CA SER A 70 7.64 -8.07 -11.92
C SER A 70 7.06 -8.53 -10.59
N ASP A 71 7.20 -7.72 -9.55
CA ASP A 71 6.89 -8.08 -8.17
C ASP A 71 5.43 -7.77 -7.83
N PHE A 72 4.77 -6.96 -8.66
CA PHE A 72 3.36 -6.66 -8.54
C PHE A 72 2.53 -7.95 -8.54
N THR A 73 1.77 -8.11 -7.46
CA THR A 73 1.02 -9.32 -7.15
C THR A 73 -0.48 -9.12 -7.27
N GLY A 74 -0.95 -7.89 -7.14
CA GLY A 74 -2.33 -7.52 -7.41
C GLY A 74 -2.78 -6.34 -6.59
N MET A 75 -4.07 -6.07 -6.63
CA MET A 75 -4.67 -4.91 -5.98
C MET A 75 -5.74 -5.36 -4.99
N ILE A 76 -5.83 -4.64 -3.88
CA ILE A 76 -6.94 -4.77 -2.92
C ILE A 76 -7.76 -3.48 -3.02
N PHE A 77 -9.05 -3.59 -3.33
CA PHE A 77 -9.99 -2.48 -3.31
C PHE A 77 -10.42 -2.21 -1.86
N VAL A 78 -10.21 -0.98 -1.40
CA VAL A 78 -10.56 -0.56 -0.03
C VAL A 78 -11.88 0.18 -0.01
N GLY A 79 -12.10 1.08 -0.95
CA GLY A 79 -13.30 1.91 -0.99
C GLY A 79 -13.25 2.90 -2.14
N GLU A 80 -14.29 3.72 -2.22
CA GLU A 80 -14.41 4.76 -3.23
C GLU A 80 -15.09 5.99 -2.65
N THR A 81 -14.84 7.14 -3.26
CA THR A 81 -15.43 8.42 -2.85
C THR A 81 -15.85 9.27 -4.03
N GLU A 82 -17.00 9.91 -3.91
CA GLU A 82 -17.51 10.87 -4.89
C GLU A 82 -17.24 12.33 -4.48
N ASP A 83 -16.97 12.55 -3.18
CA ASP A 83 -16.83 13.87 -2.58
C ASP A 83 -15.42 14.46 -2.75
N PHE A 84 -14.42 13.60 -2.98
CA PHE A 84 -13.02 13.99 -3.15
C PHE A 84 -12.50 13.55 -4.52
N SER A 85 -11.85 14.47 -5.23
CA SER A 85 -11.15 14.15 -6.47
C SER A 85 -9.83 13.45 -6.19
N ILE A 86 -9.25 12.81 -7.21
CA ILE A 86 -7.91 12.20 -7.11
C ILE A 86 -6.86 13.23 -6.68
N ASP A 87 -6.96 14.47 -7.18
CA ASP A 87 -6.03 15.55 -6.83
C ASP A 87 -6.18 15.98 -5.36
N ASP A 88 -7.41 15.97 -4.81
CA ASP A 88 -7.65 16.25 -3.38
C ASP A 88 -7.01 15.18 -2.50
N ILE A 89 -7.12 13.91 -2.91
CA ILE A 89 -6.52 12.79 -2.18
C ILE A 89 -4.99 12.82 -2.32
N ASP A 90 -4.44 13.15 -3.50
CA ASP A 90 -2.98 13.32 -3.70
C ASP A 90 -2.42 14.40 -2.77
N ALA A 91 -3.09 15.56 -2.72
CA ALA A 91 -2.70 16.65 -1.82
C ALA A 91 -2.73 16.20 -0.35
N PHE A 92 -3.80 15.52 0.06
CA PHE A 92 -3.92 14.97 1.42
C PHE A 92 -2.78 13.99 1.74
N VAL A 93 -2.46 13.05 0.85
CA VAL A 93 -1.37 12.09 1.11
C VAL A 93 -0.02 12.79 1.25
N ARG A 94 0.25 13.80 0.43
CA ARG A 94 1.51 14.56 0.48
C ARG A 94 1.64 15.40 1.75
N GLU A 95 0.54 15.92 2.26
CA GLU A 95 0.52 16.82 3.43
C GLU A 95 0.39 16.06 4.76
N ASP A 96 -0.48 15.05 4.83
CA ASP A 96 -0.91 14.40 6.07
C ASP A 96 -0.33 12.98 6.27
N CYS A 97 0.26 12.38 5.23
CA CYS A 97 0.89 11.05 5.29
C CYS A 97 2.42 11.09 5.08
N PRO A 98 3.18 11.82 5.92
CA PRO A 98 4.64 11.91 5.79
C PRO A 98 5.31 10.54 5.95
N ALA A 99 6.44 10.34 5.25
CA ALA A 99 7.24 9.13 5.39
C ALA A 99 7.98 9.03 6.72
N GLU A 100 8.20 10.18 7.38
CA GLU A 100 8.88 10.27 8.65
C GLU A 100 8.05 9.61 9.77
N ASN A 101 8.75 8.89 10.65
CA ASN A 101 8.18 8.20 11.81
C ASN A 101 7.81 9.22 12.91
N LEU A 102 6.78 10.03 12.65
CA LEU A 102 6.44 11.18 13.48
C LEU A 102 5.55 10.82 14.69
N ASP A 103 4.99 9.61 14.74
CA ASP A 103 4.04 9.19 15.79
C ASP A 103 4.35 7.81 16.40
N SER A 104 3.81 7.56 17.60
CA SER A 104 3.81 6.23 18.25
C SER A 104 2.85 5.23 17.59
N PHE A 105 2.49 5.43 16.32
CA PHE A 105 1.54 4.57 15.63
C PHE A 105 2.16 3.19 15.41
N ALA A 106 1.55 2.19 16.05
CA ALA A 106 1.94 0.80 15.93
C ALA A 106 0.71 -0.07 15.71
N ILE A 107 0.90 -1.14 14.95
CA ILE A 107 -0.07 -2.23 14.78
C ILE A 107 0.35 -3.37 15.72
N THR A 108 -0.62 -4.06 16.32
CA THR A 108 -0.32 -5.19 17.21
C THR A 108 0.06 -6.42 16.37
N GLY A 109 1.35 -6.82 16.37
CA GLY A 109 1.82 -7.99 15.60
C GLY A 109 3.34 -8.05 15.39
N PRO A 110 3.88 -9.03 14.63
CA PRO A 110 5.25 -8.99 14.14
C PRO A 110 5.39 -7.81 13.18
N GLY A 111 6.34 -6.89 13.42
CA GLY A 111 6.45 -5.63 12.67
C GLY A 111 6.06 -4.38 13.45
N LYS A 112 6.36 -4.32 14.76
CA LYS A 112 6.14 -3.13 15.63
C LYS A 112 6.90 -1.86 15.22
N LEU A 113 7.67 -1.93 14.14
CA LEU A 113 8.50 -0.86 13.62
C LEU A 113 7.84 -0.28 12.38
N TRP A 114 8.03 1.03 12.18
CA TRP A 114 7.56 1.74 11.00
C TRP A 114 8.02 1.03 9.72
N SER A 115 7.08 0.79 8.81
CA SER A 115 7.25 0.07 7.55
C SER A 115 6.22 0.53 6.53
N CYS A 116 6.36 0.13 5.26
CA CYS A 116 5.39 0.44 4.21
C CYS A 116 3.95 0.00 4.57
N SER A 117 3.77 -1.20 5.14
CA SER A 117 2.45 -1.68 5.57
C SER A 117 1.87 -0.87 6.72
N VAL A 118 2.69 -0.48 7.70
CA VAL A 118 2.27 0.39 8.80
C VAL A 118 1.89 1.78 8.31
N TRP A 119 2.64 2.33 7.34
CA TRP A 119 2.35 3.62 6.72
C TRP A 119 1.04 3.60 5.93
N VAL A 120 0.80 2.58 5.09
CA VAL A 120 -0.46 2.42 4.34
C VAL A 120 -1.64 2.31 5.31
N MET A 121 -1.50 1.52 6.38
CA MET A 121 -2.54 1.38 7.40
C MET A 121 -2.86 2.71 8.09
N ARG A 122 -1.84 3.52 8.39
CA ARG A 122 -2.05 4.88 8.94
C ARG A 122 -2.79 5.76 7.95
N ALA A 123 -2.40 5.74 6.67
CA ALA A 123 -3.05 6.54 5.63
C ALA A 123 -4.54 6.17 5.49
N LEU A 124 -4.89 4.87 5.48
CA LEU A 124 -6.28 4.43 5.42
C LEU A 124 -7.12 4.89 6.63
N LEU A 125 -6.55 4.87 7.84
CA LEU A 125 -7.24 5.36 9.03
C LEU A 125 -7.40 6.89 9.03
N LEU A 126 -6.45 7.61 8.42
CA LEU A 126 -6.59 9.06 8.21
C LEU A 126 -7.68 9.37 7.19
N PHE A 127 -7.78 8.58 6.11
CA PHE A 127 -8.87 8.68 5.14
C PHE A 127 -10.24 8.41 5.78
N GLU A 128 -10.36 7.38 6.61
CA GLU A 128 -11.58 7.11 7.38
C GLU A 128 -11.92 8.28 8.31
N SER A 129 -10.93 8.80 9.04
CA SER A 129 -11.10 9.94 9.94
C SER A 129 -11.50 11.23 9.21
N ALA A 130 -11.04 11.42 7.98
CA ALA A 130 -11.39 12.52 7.09
C ALA A 130 -12.75 12.33 6.39
N GLY A 131 -13.40 11.17 6.57
CA GLY A 131 -14.67 10.84 5.94
C GLY A 131 -14.57 10.49 4.45
N MET A 132 -13.38 10.13 3.96
CA MET A 132 -13.16 9.75 2.56
C MET A 132 -13.65 8.31 2.29
N ILE A 133 -13.50 7.41 3.27
CA ILE A 133 -13.90 5.99 3.18
C ILE A 133 -14.49 5.52 4.51
N ASP A 134 -15.20 4.39 4.48
CA ASP A 134 -15.65 3.66 5.67
C ASP A 134 -15.02 2.26 5.64
N LEU A 135 -14.12 1.98 6.60
CA LEU A 135 -13.41 0.70 6.65
C LEU A 135 -14.22 -0.39 7.35
N SER A 136 -15.25 -0.01 8.12
CA SER A 136 -16.17 -0.91 8.83
C SER A 136 -15.48 -2.02 9.65
N CYS A 137 -14.25 -1.79 10.11
CA CYS A 137 -13.48 -2.74 10.92
C CYS A 137 -12.46 -2.03 11.82
N ALA A 138 -12.00 -2.70 12.88
CA ALA A 138 -10.97 -2.16 13.76
C ALA A 138 -9.57 -2.25 13.12
N LYS A 139 -8.65 -1.37 13.53
CA LYS A 139 -7.26 -1.33 13.02
C LYS A 139 -6.56 -2.70 12.92
N ASP A 140 -6.60 -3.51 13.99
CA ASP A 140 -5.90 -4.80 14.01
C ASP A 140 -6.61 -5.83 13.10
N GLU A 141 -7.93 -5.71 12.95
CA GLU A 141 -8.71 -6.53 12.02
C GLU A 141 -8.43 -6.14 10.56
N LEU A 142 -8.32 -4.84 10.27
CA LEU A 142 -7.96 -4.33 8.95
C LEU A 142 -6.63 -4.93 8.48
N TYR A 143 -5.61 -4.91 9.34
CA TYR A 143 -4.30 -5.45 9.00
C TYR A 143 -4.37 -6.95 8.62
N LEU A 144 -5.10 -7.74 9.41
CA LEU A 144 -5.30 -9.17 9.14
C LEU A 144 -6.08 -9.41 7.85
N ARG A 145 -7.10 -8.60 7.55
CA ARG A 145 -7.84 -8.68 6.28
C ARG A 145 -6.94 -8.39 5.09
N VAL A 146 -6.13 -7.33 5.14
CA VAL A 146 -5.19 -7.00 4.06
C VAL A 146 -4.19 -8.13 3.84
N LEU A 147 -3.63 -8.70 4.92
CA LEU A 147 -2.74 -9.86 4.82
C LEU A 147 -3.42 -11.08 4.18
N GLU A 148 -4.63 -11.43 4.62
CA GLU A 148 -5.39 -12.55 4.04
C GLU A 148 -5.63 -12.34 2.53
N ARG A 149 -5.95 -11.12 2.11
CA ARG A 149 -6.11 -10.79 0.69
C ARG A 149 -4.78 -10.85 -0.07
N ALA A 150 -3.68 -10.38 0.51
CA ALA A 150 -2.35 -10.45 -0.09
C ALA A 150 -1.91 -11.91 -0.31
N GLU A 151 -2.15 -12.79 0.66
CA GLU A 151 -1.92 -14.23 0.51
C GLU A 151 -2.79 -14.84 -0.60
N GLY A 152 -4.06 -14.44 -0.68
CA GLY A 152 -4.96 -14.84 -1.77
C GLY A 152 -4.45 -14.41 -3.14
N LEU A 153 -3.97 -13.17 -3.27
CA LEU A 153 -3.37 -12.63 -4.49
C LEU A 153 -2.11 -13.42 -4.90
N MET A 154 -1.25 -13.76 -3.94
CA MET A 154 -0.06 -14.60 -4.18
C MET A 154 -0.44 -15.98 -4.73
N VAL A 155 -1.46 -16.62 -4.15
CA VAL A 155 -1.96 -17.92 -4.64
C VAL A 155 -2.55 -17.79 -6.06
N LEU A 156 -3.19 -16.68 -6.39
CA LEU A 156 -3.70 -16.43 -7.75
C LEU A 156 -2.56 -16.20 -8.75
N ARG A 157 -1.54 -15.43 -8.36
CA ARG A 157 -0.34 -15.17 -9.17
C ARG A 157 0.42 -16.46 -9.47
N SER A 158 0.67 -17.31 -8.47
CA SER A 158 1.38 -18.59 -8.68
C SER A 158 0.65 -19.53 -9.64
N LYS A 159 -0.68 -19.46 -9.71
CA LYS A 159 -1.50 -20.25 -10.65
C LYS A 159 -1.54 -19.67 -12.07
N ARG A 160 -1.49 -18.35 -12.22
CA ARG A 160 -1.68 -17.65 -13.51
C ARG A 160 -0.38 -17.14 -14.16
N GLY A 161 0.72 -17.07 -13.41
CA GLY A 161 1.96 -16.39 -13.84
C GLY A 161 1.89 -14.87 -13.62
N SER A 162 2.85 -14.12 -14.17
CA SER A 162 2.87 -12.64 -14.06
C SER A 162 1.69 -12.01 -14.81
N PHE A 163 1.02 -11.04 -14.20
CA PHE A 163 -0.11 -10.33 -14.81
C PHE A 163 0.35 -9.29 -15.85
N LYS A 164 0.65 -9.75 -17.07
CA LYS A 164 0.94 -8.87 -18.22
C LYS A 164 -0.32 -8.27 -18.88
N GLY A 165 -1.49 -8.46 -18.28
CA GLY A 165 -2.80 -8.09 -18.82
C GLY A 165 -3.75 -7.68 -17.69
N GLU A 166 -4.88 -8.38 -17.54
CA GLU A 166 -5.76 -8.21 -16.38
C GLU A 166 -5.12 -8.79 -15.11
N PHE A 167 -5.20 -8.03 -14.01
CA PHE A 167 -4.82 -8.49 -12.68
C PHE A 167 -6.04 -8.51 -11.76
N PRO A 168 -6.04 -9.40 -10.73
CA PRO A 168 -7.11 -9.42 -9.75
C PRO A 168 -7.11 -8.14 -8.89
N VAL A 169 -8.31 -7.57 -8.75
CA VAL A 169 -8.63 -6.61 -7.70
C VAL A 169 -9.54 -7.32 -6.70
N LEU A 170 -9.04 -7.62 -5.50
CA LEU A 170 -9.85 -8.27 -4.45
C LEU A 170 -10.50 -7.21 -3.57
N PRO A 171 -11.76 -7.37 -3.14
CA PRO A 171 -12.32 -6.50 -2.11
C PRO A 171 -11.63 -6.77 -0.77
N LEU A 172 -11.48 -5.72 0.04
CA LEU A 172 -11.03 -5.81 1.42
C LEU A 172 -11.91 -6.75 2.25
#